data_AF-A0AAV6KW28-F1
#
_entry.id   AF-A0AAV6KW28-F1
#
_cell.length_a   1.000
_cell.length_b   1.000
_cell.length_c   1.000
_cell.angle_alpha   90.00
_cell.angle_beta   90.00
_cell.angle_gamma   90.00
#
_symmetry.space_group_name_H-M   'P 1'
#
loop_
_entity.id
_entity.type
_entity.pdbx_description
1 polymer ?
#
loop_
_entity_poly.entity_id
_entity_poly.type
_entity_poly.pdbx_seq_one_letter_code
_entity_poly.pdbx_strand_id
1 'polypeptide(L)'
;MEIDKAIRESDDRRLKTKYNNAIYVIQRALALYSIEEVAFSFNGGKDSTVLLHLLRAGYFLHQAEQTQCNGDLSDREFKFPIRTIYFESSSAFPEINSFTYETASTYGLQLDILRQDFKSGLEALLKAKPIRAIFLGVRIGDPTAVYKWFLSTY
;
A
#
# COMPACT_ATOMS: atom_id res chain seq x y z
N MET A 1 -9.78 -13.86 -0.88
CA MET A 1 -8.66 -13.17 -1.56
C MET A 1 -7.55 -14.15 -1.89
N GLU A 2 -7.00 -14.08 -3.10
CA GLU A 2 -6.10 -15.09 -3.70
C GLU A 2 -4.78 -15.30 -2.95
N ILE A 3 -4.07 -14.22 -2.58
CA ILE A 3 -2.73 -14.32 -2.00
C ILE A 3 -2.75 -14.92 -0.58
N ASP A 4 -3.72 -14.54 0.26
CA ASP A 4 -3.85 -15.14 1.59
C ASP A 4 -4.11 -16.66 1.48
N LYS A 5 -4.98 -17.08 0.54
CA LYS A 5 -5.22 -18.50 0.27
C LYS A 5 -3.94 -19.21 -0.16
N ALA A 6 -3.22 -18.66 -1.14
CA ALA A 6 -1.98 -19.26 -1.65
C ALA A 6 -0.89 -19.38 -0.56
N ILE A 7 -0.77 -18.38 0.32
CA ILE A 7 0.19 -18.42 1.43
C ILE A 7 -0.22 -19.47 2.46
N ARG A 8 -1.50 -19.62 2.79
CA ARG A 8 -1.98 -20.65 3.73
C ARG A 8 -1.68 -22.06 3.23
N GLU A 9 -1.85 -22.29 1.93
CA GLU A 9 -1.61 -23.56 1.25
C GLU A 9 -0.11 -23.85 0.99
N SER A 10 0.77 -22.86 1.12
CA SER A 10 2.22 -23.03 0.88
C SER A 10 2.93 -23.83 1.99
N ASP A 11 3.84 -24.72 1.66
CA ASP A 11 4.68 -25.40 2.68
C ASP A 11 5.90 -24.57 3.13
N ASP A 12 6.16 -23.43 2.49
CA ASP A 12 7.29 -22.56 2.84
C ASP A 12 7.01 -21.78 4.14
N ARG A 13 7.53 -22.32 5.25
CA ARG A 13 7.44 -21.69 6.57
C ARG A 13 8.07 -20.30 6.62
N ARG A 14 9.15 -20.06 5.89
CA ARG A 14 9.85 -18.77 5.90
C ARG A 14 9.01 -17.70 5.19
N LEU A 15 8.41 -18.05 4.07
CA LEU A 15 7.49 -17.18 3.34
C LEU A 15 6.25 -16.86 4.19
N LYS A 16 5.63 -17.88 4.80
CA LYS A 16 4.49 -17.72 5.74
C LYS A 16 4.82 -16.75 6.87
N THR A 17 5.96 -16.91 7.53
CA THR A 17 6.36 -16.01 8.63
C THR A 17 6.53 -14.57 8.15
N LYS A 18 7.18 -14.34 7.01
CA LYS A 18 7.35 -12.98 6.45
C LYS A 18 6.00 -12.36 6.09
N TYR A 19 5.11 -13.14 5.49
CA TYR A 19 3.76 -12.70 5.15
C TYR A 19 2.98 -12.31 6.41
N ASN A 20 2.90 -13.19 7.41
CA ASN A 20 2.16 -12.94 8.65
C ASN A 20 2.67 -11.70 9.38
N ASN A 21 4.00 -11.52 9.44
CA ASN A 21 4.59 -10.31 10.03
C ASN A 21 4.20 -9.04 9.27
N ALA A 22 4.17 -9.08 7.94
CA ALA A 22 3.75 -7.93 7.13
C ALA A 22 2.26 -7.62 7.32
N ILE A 23 1.40 -8.65 7.30
CA ILE A 23 -0.05 -8.50 7.55
C ILE A 23 -0.29 -7.91 8.93
N TYR A 24 0.38 -8.41 9.96
CA TYR A 24 0.28 -7.87 11.32
C TYR A 24 0.60 -6.37 11.37
N VAL A 25 1.70 -5.93 10.76
CA VAL A 25 2.07 -4.50 10.71
C VAL A 25 1.01 -3.67 9.98
N ILE A 26 0.48 -4.18 8.87
CA ILE A 26 -0.56 -3.49 8.09
C ILE A 26 -1.84 -3.35 8.92
N GLN A 27 -2.33 -4.43 9.53
CA GLN A 27 -3.53 -4.41 10.37
C GLN A 27 -3.35 -3.46 11.57
N ARG A 28 -2.16 -3.45 12.18
CA ARG A 28 -1.84 -2.51 13.27
C ARG A 28 -1.91 -1.06 12.82
N ALA A 29 -1.39 -0.73 11.64
CA ALA A 29 -1.49 0.62 11.10
C ALA A 29 -2.95 1.00 10.80
N LEU A 30 -3.74 0.11 10.20
CA LEU A 30 -5.16 0.33 9.93
C LEU A 30 -6.03 0.42 11.20
N ALA A 31 -5.57 -0.13 12.32
CA ALA A 31 -6.20 0.04 13.62
C ALA A 31 -5.83 1.37 14.31
N LEU A 32 -4.70 2.00 13.92
CA LEU A 32 -4.20 3.24 14.51
C LEU A 32 -4.61 4.49 13.72
N TYR A 33 -4.80 4.35 12.42
CA TYR A 33 -5.11 5.44 11.49
C TYR A 33 -6.34 5.07 10.67
N SER A 34 -7.23 6.03 10.41
CA SER A 34 -8.34 5.79 9.49
C SER A 34 -7.80 5.57 8.07
N ILE A 35 -8.59 4.93 7.22
CA ILE A 35 -8.15 4.58 5.86
C ILE A 35 -7.79 5.84 5.04
N GLU A 36 -8.44 6.97 5.32
CA GLU A 36 -8.22 8.27 4.69
C GLU A 36 -6.92 8.95 5.15
N GLU A 37 -6.44 8.61 6.35
CA GLU A 37 -5.18 9.14 6.93
C GLU A 37 -3.94 8.35 6.46
N VAL A 38 -4.16 7.25 5.72
CA VAL A 38 -3.10 6.35 5.24
C VAL A 38 -2.91 6.52 3.74
N ALA A 39 -1.65 6.61 3.31
CA ALA A 39 -1.27 6.56 1.90
C ALA A 39 -0.33 5.40 1.61
N PHE A 40 -0.22 5.06 0.34
CA PHE A 40 0.74 4.09 -0.17
C PHE A 40 1.55 4.72 -1.30
N SER A 41 2.88 4.77 -1.17
CA SER A 41 3.74 5.23 -2.27
C SER A 41 4.07 4.06 -3.18
N PHE A 42 3.54 4.12 -4.40
CA PHE A 42 3.80 3.13 -5.45
C PHE A 42 4.77 3.71 -6.46
N ASN A 43 5.67 2.89 -7.00
CA ASN A 43 6.65 3.31 -8.00
C ASN A 43 6.77 2.33 -9.19
N GLY A 44 5.87 1.36 -9.29
CA GLY A 44 5.91 0.32 -10.32
C GLY A 44 7.03 -0.72 -10.16
N GLY A 45 7.91 -0.57 -9.16
CA GLY A 45 8.98 -1.52 -8.89
C GLY A 45 8.51 -2.77 -8.13
N LYS A 46 9.30 -3.85 -8.20
CA LYS A 46 9.00 -5.15 -7.56
C LYS A 46 8.58 -5.04 -6.09
N ASP A 47 9.23 -4.16 -5.32
CA ASP A 47 9.04 -4.06 -3.87
C ASP A 47 7.73 -3.37 -3.51
N SER A 48 7.41 -2.29 -4.22
CA SER A 48 6.13 -1.60 -4.04
C SER A 48 4.98 -2.45 -4.59
N THR A 49 5.19 -3.24 -5.66
CA THR A 49 4.19 -4.20 -6.16
C THR A 49 3.90 -5.31 -5.15
N VAL A 50 4.93 -5.88 -4.51
CA VAL A 50 4.73 -6.84 -3.41
C VAL A 50 3.97 -6.18 -2.26
N LEU A 51 4.32 -4.95 -1.90
CA LEU A 51 3.62 -4.21 -0.83
C LEU A 51 2.16 -3.91 -1.19
N LEU A 52 1.84 -3.57 -2.44
CA LEU A 52 0.47 -3.39 -2.91
C LEU A 52 -0.38 -4.65 -2.63
N HIS A 53 0.15 -5.81 -3.01
CA HIS A 53 -0.52 -7.08 -2.78
C HIS A 53 -0.68 -7.43 -1.30
N LEU A 54 0.32 -7.11 -0.47
CA LEU A 54 0.22 -7.25 0.98
C LEU A 54 -0.80 -6.29 1.60
N LEU A 55 -0.90 -5.05 1.10
CA LEU A 55 -1.89 -4.06 1.57
C LEU A 55 -3.31 -4.48 1.21
N ARG A 56 -3.53 -4.95 -0.02
CA ARG A 56 -4.81 -5.56 -0.43
C ARG A 56 -5.18 -6.69 0.53
N ALA A 57 -4.18 -7.46 0.95
CA ALA A 57 -4.35 -8.55 1.89
C ALA A 57 -4.64 -8.18 3.34
N GLY A 58 -3.84 -7.29 3.90
CA GLY A 58 -4.08 -6.78 5.24
C GLY A 58 -5.45 -6.09 5.32
N TYR A 59 -5.83 -5.32 4.29
CA TYR A 59 -7.13 -4.67 4.25
C TYR A 59 -8.30 -5.66 4.18
N PHE A 60 -8.21 -6.69 3.33
CA PHE A 60 -9.23 -7.74 3.26
C PHE A 60 -9.44 -8.44 4.61
N LEU A 61 -8.34 -8.83 5.26
CA LEU A 61 -8.38 -9.51 6.56
C LEU A 61 -8.87 -8.58 7.67
N HIS A 62 -8.44 -7.32 7.67
CA HIS A 62 -8.89 -6.32 8.63
C HIS A 62 -10.40 -6.05 8.53
N GLN A 63 -10.94 -5.96 7.30
CA GLN A 63 -12.39 -5.86 7.12
C GLN A 63 -13.10 -7.12 7.61
N ALA A 64 -12.59 -8.32 7.28
CA ALA A 64 -13.21 -9.56 7.73
C ALA A 64 -13.31 -9.66 9.27
N GLU A 65 -12.31 -9.20 10.00
CA GLU A 65 -12.33 -9.11 11.46
C GLU A 65 -13.39 -8.13 11.98
N GLN A 66 -13.60 -6.99 11.29
CA GLN A 66 -14.64 -6.02 11.67
C GLN A 66 -16.06 -6.47 11.27
N THR A 67 -16.20 -7.15 10.12
CA THR A 67 -17.48 -7.60 9.56
C THR A 67 -17.98 -8.89 10.19
N GLN A 68 -17.15 -9.66 10.92
CA GLN A 68 -17.64 -10.71 11.82
C GLN A 68 -18.64 -10.18 12.88
N CYS A 69 -18.74 -8.87 13.06
CA CYS A 69 -19.77 -8.21 13.86
C CYS A 69 -21.03 -7.75 13.08
N ASN A 70 -21.01 -7.68 11.74
CA ASN A 70 -22.13 -7.18 10.91
C ASN A 70 -22.08 -7.85 9.51
N GLY A 71 -23.03 -8.73 9.19
CA GLY A 71 -22.95 -9.73 8.11
C GLY A 71 -22.63 -9.32 6.66
N ASP A 72 -22.25 -10.37 5.92
CA ASP A 72 -22.06 -10.62 4.48
C ASP A 72 -21.10 -9.73 3.65
N LEU A 73 -20.00 -10.33 3.18
CA LEU A 73 -18.92 -9.74 2.38
C LEU A 73 -18.98 -10.12 0.89
N SER A 74 -20.00 -10.87 0.47
CA SER A 74 -19.93 -11.65 -0.78
C SER A 74 -20.10 -10.88 -2.10
N ASP A 75 -20.46 -9.58 -2.09
CA ASP A 75 -20.78 -8.87 -3.35
C ASP A 75 -20.22 -7.43 -3.47
N ARG A 76 -19.26 -7.04 -2.62
CA ARG A 76 -18.62 -5.73 -2.77
C ARG A 76 -17.45 -5.81 -3.74
N GLU A 77 -17.55 -5.05 -4.83
CA GLU A 77 -16.43 -4.72 -5.73
C GLU A 77 -15.24 -4.25 -4.87
N PHE A 78 -14.22 -5.09 -4.73
CA PHE A 78 -13.12 -4.87 -3.78
C PHE A 78 -12.16 -3.81 -4.33
N LYS A 79 -12.58 -2.54 -4.26
CA LYS A 79 -11.75 -1.39 -4.57
C LYS A 79 -10.67 -1.25 -3.49
N PHE A 80 -9.45 -1.00 -3.92
CA PHE A 80 -8.36 -0.71 -2.99
C PHE A 80 -8.55 0.71 -2.43
N PRO A 81 -8.89 0.85 -1.14
CA PRO A 81 -9.33 2.14 -0.60
C PRO A 81 -8.16 3.06 -0.21
N ILE A 82 -6.95 2.52 -0.10
CA ILE A 82 -5.78 3.29 0.31
C ILE A 82 -5.35 4.14 -0.88
N ARG A 83 -5.30 5.45 -0.65
CA ARG A 83 -4.78 6.41 -1.61
C ARG A 83 -3.36 6.00 -2.02
N THR A 84 -3.15 5.91 -3.33
CA THR A 84 -1.87 5.52 -3.91
C THR A 84 -1.20 6.72 -4.54
N ILE A 85 0.04 7.02 -4.14
CA ILE A 85 0.83 8.15 -4.61
C ILE A 85 1.86 7.63 -5.60
N TYR A 86 1.93 8.25 -6.78
CA TYR A 86 2.95 7.97 -7.78
C TYR A 86 3.69 9.26 -8.16
N PHE A 87 5.01 9.26 -8.01
CA PHE A 87 5.86 10.36 -8.46
C PHE A 87 6.30 10.08 -9.90
N GLU A 88 5.58 10.68 -10.86
CA GLU A 88 5.91 10.55 -12.28
C GLU A 88 7.12 11.43 -12.60
N SER A 89 8.13 10.83 -13.21
CA SER A 89 9.33 11.52 -13.66
C SER A 89 9.50 11.34 -15.16
N SER A 90 9.83 12.43 -15.87
CA SER A 90 10.12 12.39 -17.30
C SER A 90 11.40 11.65 -17.65
N SER A 91 12.28 11.42 -16.67
CA SER A 91 13.50 10.64 -16.85
C SER A 91 13.32 9.14 -16.56
N ALA A 92 12.15 8.73 -16.06
CA ALA A 92 11.84 7.33 -15.86
C ALA A 92 11.53 6.63 -17.20
N PHE A 93 11.78 5.33 -17.25
CA PHE A 93 11.40 4.51 -18.39
C PHE A 93 9.87 4.55 -18.61
N PRO A 94 9.39 4.80 -19.85
CA PRO A 94 7.96 4.85 -20.16
C PRO A 94 7.19 3.60 -19.70
N GLU A 95 7.82 2.44 -19.71
CA GLU A 95 7.29 1.16 -19.27
C GLU A 95 6.86 1.19 -17.79
N ILE A 96 7.52 1.98 -16.95
CA ILE A 96 7.14 2.14 -15.53
C ILE A 96 5.83 2.90 -15.40
N ASN A 97 5.62 3.94 -16.22
CA ASN A 97 4.36 4.69 -16.26
C ASN A 97 3.23 3.78 -16.75
N SER A 98 3.44 3.08 -17.89
CA SER A 98 2.46 2.14 -18.44
C SER A 98 2.08 1.07 -17.43
N PHE A 99 3.06 0.41 -16.81
CA PHE A 99 2.83 -0.60 -15.78
C PHE A 99 2.06 -0.03 -14.58
N THR A 100 2.39 1.20 -14.15
CA THR A 100 1.73 1.85 -13.02
C THR A 100 0.26 2.14 -13.33
N TYR A 101 -0.05 2.65 -14.53
CA TYR A 101 -1.42 2.95 -14.95
C TYR A 101 -2.25 1.69 -15.16
N GLU A 102 -1.69 0.66 -15.79
CA GLU A 102 -2.33 -0.64 -15.94
C GLU A 102 -2.62 -1.28 -14.59
N THR A 103 -1.67 -1.23 -13.65
CA THR A 103 -1.84 -1.73 -12.29
C THR A 103 -2.93 -0.97 -11.54
N ALA A 104 -2.96 0.37 -11.68
CA ALA A 104 -3.97 1.22 -11.07
C ALA A 104 -5.37 0.89 -11.57
N SER A 105 -5.53 0.69 -12.88
CA SER A 105 -6.79 0.26 -13.49
C SER A 105 -7.20 -1.14 -13.03
N THR A 106 -6.28 -2.11 -13.10
CA THR A 106 -6.52 -3.53 -12.78
C THR A 106 -7.01 -3.73 -11.34
N TYR A 107 -6.48 -2.94 -10.39
CA TYR A 107 -6.82 -3.08 -8.98
C TYR A 107 -7.70 -1.95 -8.42
N GLY A 108 -8.19 -1.05 -9.28
CA GLY A 108 -9.05 0.07 -8.88
C GLY A 108 -8.40 0.99 -7.85
N LEU A 109 -7.12 1.33 -8.04
CA LEU A 109 -6.37 2.19 -7.12
C LEU A 109 -6.80 3.66 -7.27
N GLN A 110 -6.98 4.37 -6.15
CA GLN A 110 -7.07 5.83 -6.17
C GLN A 110 -5.66 6.42 -6.36
N LEU A 111 -5.26 6.62 -7.62
CA LEU A 111 -3.91 7.06 -7.98
C LEU A 111 -3.78 8.59 -8.05
N ASP A 112 -2.99 9.17 -7.16
CA ASP A 112 -2.56 10.57 -7.18
C ASP A 112 -1.19 10.66 -7.88
N ILE A 113 -1.15 11.27 -9.07
CA ILE A 113 0.08 11.44 -9.86
C ILE A 113 0.71 12.79 -9.55
N LEU A 114 1.92 12.77 -9.00
CA LEU A 114 2.71 13.95 -8.67
C LEU A 114 3.84 14.11 -9.68
N ARG A 115 3.89 15.26 -10.34
CA ARG A 115 4.94 15.62 -11.34
C ARG A 115 5.95 16.64 -10.80
N GLN A 116 5.82 17.00 -9.54
CA GLN A 116 6.73 17.92 -8.85
C GLN A 116 7.91 17.15 -8.24
N ASP A 117 8.93 17.86 -7.78
CA ASP A 117 9.95 17.23 -6.95
C ASP A 117 9.32 16.62 -5.68
N PHE A 118 9.97 15.60 -5.13
CA PHE A 118 9.43 14.78 -4.05
C PHE A 118 8.95 15.61 -2.85
N LYS A 119 9.71 16.63 -2.45
CA LYS A 119 9.41 17.46 -1.29
C LYS A 119 8.16 18.31 -1.55
N SER A 120 8.14 19.04 -2.65
CA SER A 120 7.01 19.91 -3.01
C SER A 120 5.73 19.10 -3.23
N GLY A 121 5.84 17.95 -3.88
CA GLY A 121 4.71 17.02 -4.09
C GLY A 121 4.14 16.52 -2.76
N LEU A 122 5.00 16.14 -1.82
CA LEU A 122 4.56 15.68 -0.50
C LEU A 122 3.93 16.80 0.33
N GLU A 123 4.50 18.01 0.31
CA GLU A 123 3.92 19.18 1.01
C GLU A 123 2.53 19.54 0.47
N ALA A 124 2.35 19.53 -0.85
CA ALA A 124 1.05 19.77 -1.47
C ALA A 124 0.02 18.72 -1.07
N LEU A 125 0.45 17.46 -1.00
CA LEU A 125 -0.39 16.33 -0.65
C LEU A 125 -0.83 16.38 0.82
N LEU A 126 0.09 16.70 1.73
CA LEU A 126 -0.21 16.88 3.17
C LEU A 126 -1.14 18.07 3.44
N LYS A 127 -1.10 19.13 2.61
CA LYS A 127 -2.01 20.28 2.70
C LYS A 127 -3.42 19.95 2.22
N ALA A 128 -3.55 19.09 1.20
CA ALA A 128 -4.84 18.79 0.59
C ALA A 128 -5.71 17.89 1.47
N LYS A 129 -5.12 16.87 2.11
CA LYS A 129 -5.77 16.00 3.10
C LYS A 129 -4.76 15.56 4.15
N PRO A 130 -5.16 15.44 5.42
CA PRO A 130 -4.25 15.01 6.48
C PRO A 130 -3.84 13.55 6.26
N ILE A 131 -2.60 13.34 5.85
CA ILE A 131 -1.97 12.01 5.83
C ILE A 131 -1.07 11.90 7.04
N ARG A 132 -1.23 10.82 7.79
CA ARG A 132 -0.51 10.54 9.04
C ARG A 132 0.39 9.32 8.95
N ALA A 133 0.19 8.48 7.93
CA ALA A 133 1.04 7.33 7.68
C ALA A 133 1.17 7.07 6.18
N ILE A 134 2.38 6.71 5.75
CA ILE A 134 2.65 6.32 4.36
C ILE A 134 3.36 4.97 4.35
N PHE A 135 2.79 4.01 3.63
CA PHE A 135 3.43 2.74 3.33
C PHE A 135 4.46 2.90 2.21
N LEU A 136 5.68 2.43 2.47
CA LEU A 136 6.83 2.54 1.56
C LEU A 136 7.44 1.16 1.31
N GLY A 137 7.64 0.81 0.03
CA GLY A 137 8.27 -0.44 -0.40
C GLY A 137 9.80 -0.42 -0.34
N VAL A 138 10.37 -0.04 0.81
CA VAL A 138 11.83 0.10 1.01
C VAL A 138 12.37 -1.05 1.87
N ARG A 139 13.50 -1.63 1.47
CA ARG A 139 14.19 -2.70 2.21
C ARG A 139 15.25 -2.11 3.13
N ILE A 140 15.59 -2.84 4.20
CA ILE A 140 16.63 -2.45 5.16
C ILE A 140 18.00 -2.17 4.51
N GLY A 141 18.29 -2.85 3.40
CA GLY A 141 19.56 -2.68 2.67
C GLY A 141 19.57 -1.54 1.64
N ASP A 142 18.46 -0.83 1.45
CA ASP A 142 18.41 0.25 0.47
C ASP A 142 19.17 1.48 1.00
N PRO A 143 19.87 2.26 0.15
CA PRO A 143 20.62 3.45 0.59
C PRO A 143 19.77 4.47 1.36
N THR A 144 18.47 4.52 1.07
CA THR A 144 17.50 5.43 1.69
C THR A 144 16.84 4.85 2.95
N ALA A 145 17.12 3.59 3.32
CA ALA A 145 16.50 2.90 4.45
C ALA A 145 16.86 3.51 5.81
N VAL A 146 17.94 4.29 5.87
CA VAL A 146 18.34 5.08 7.06
C VAL A 146 17.26 6.10 7.43
N TYR A 147 16.45 6.53 6.46
CA TYR A 147 15.35 7.47 6.66
C TYR A 147 13.99 6.77 6.63
N LYS A 148 13.77 5.79 7.53
CA LYS A 148 12.43 5.20 7.76
C LYS A 148 11.48 6.30 8.28
N TRP A 149 10.89 7.07 7.38
CA TRP A 149 9.93 8.11 7.70
C TRP A 149 8.59 7.47 8.09
N PHE A 150 8.35 7.36 9.40
CA PHE A 150 7.01 7.51 9.94
C PHE A 150 6.79 9.02 10.09
N LEU A 151 5.98 9.63 9.22
CA LEU A 151 5.51 10.99 9.43
C LEU A 151 4.42 10.98 10.50
N SER A 152 4.82 10.80 11.77
CA SER A 152 3.98 11.19 12.88
C SER A 152 4.07 12.70 13.02
N THR A 153 3.21 13.44 12.32
CA THR A 153 2.94 14.83 12.67
C THR A 153 2.30 14.85 14.05
N TYR A 154 3.01 15.45 15.01
CA TYR A 154 2.49 15.84 16.32
C TYR A 154 1.50 16.99 16.18
#